data_AF-A0A0A9ZBY8-F1
#
_entry.id   AF-A0A0A9ZBY8-F1
#
_cell.length_a   1.000
_cell.length_b   1.000
_cell.length_c   1.000
_cell.angle_alpha   90.00
_cell.angle_beta   90.00
_cell.angle_gamma   90.00
#
_symmetry.space_group_name_H-M   'P 1'
#
loop_
_entity.id
_entity.type
_entity.pdbx_description
1 polymer ?
#
loop_
_entity_poly.entity_id
_entity_poly.type
_entity_poly.pdbx_seq_one_letter_code
_entity_poly.pdbx_strand_id
1 'polypeptide(L)'
;MTHLGHPALQEMLLMGCSKEVTVLQAFQTYLELCEYYVLKDVAYEFCVELDLIYLTAREEGESEIYIPVYVKESIQPEWLEKVQKNICSQRNTKKFNLVIRDSDTTHVIFRITDGLVPPLSPDDVRVKKKDEEEKEVMSSELKKMLPELYERALCQRTES
;
A
#
# COMPACT_ATOMS: atom_id res chain seq x y z
N MET A 1 32.23 7.78 -2.29
CA MET A 1 30.97 8.08 -1.59
C MET A 1 29.88 7.28 -2.29
N THR A 2 29.53 6.13 -1.72
CA THR A 2 28.64 5.14 -2.34
C THR A 2 27.19 5.54 -2.08
N HIS A 3 26.47 5.96 -3.12
CA HIS A 3 25.01 6.06 -3.11
C HIS A 3 24.43 4.64 -3.09
N LEU A 4 24.40 4.00 -1.93
CA LEU A 4 23.92 2.63 -1.73
C LEU A 4 22.47 2.61 -1.19
N GLY A 5 21.60 3.45 -1.74
CA GLY A 5 20.21 3.58 -1.28
C GLY A 5 19.22 3.67 -2.44
N HIS A 6 18.03 3.09 -2.25
CA HIS A 6 16.95 3.14 -3.25
C HIS A 6 16.54 4.59 -3.54
N PRO A 7 16.37 5.01 -4.82
CA PRO A 7 16.06 6.40 -5.18
C PRO A 7 14.83 6.97 -4.44
N ALA A 8 13.72 6.22 -4.42
CA ALA A 8 12.52 6.64 -3.71
C ALA A 8 12.74 6.86 -2.20
N LEU A 9 13.61 6.05 -1.56
CA LEU A 9 13.94 6.26 -0.15
C LEU A 9 14.72 7.55 0.05
N GLN A 10 15.67 7.85 -0.84
CA GLN A 10 16.43 9.11 -0.79
C GLN A 10 15.50 10.32 -0.99
N GLU A 11 14.55 10.24 -1.92
CA GLU A 11 13.56 11.30 -2.13
C GLU A 11 12.68 11.49 -0.90
N MET A 12 12.13 10.41 -0.32
CA MET A 12 11.27 10.48 0.87
C MET A 12 12.01 11.06 2.08
N LEU A 13 13.29 10.73 2.27
CA LEU A 13 14.13 11.31 3.33
C LEU A 13 14.29 12.83 3.20
N LEU A 14 14.17 13.37 1.98
CA LEU A 14 14.29 14.81 1.70
C LEU A 14 12.95 15.57 1.78
N MET A 15 11.82 14.87 2.00
CA MET A 15 10.48 15.49 2.03
C MET A 15 10.16 16.27 3.31
N GLY A 16 11.00 16.17 4.34
CA GLY A 16 10.87 16.97 5.56
C GLY A 16 10.06 16.32 6.69
N CYS A 17 9.83 15.01 6.64
CA CYS A 17 9.25 14.26 7.77
C CYS A 17 10.14 14.36 9.02
N SER A 18 9.55 14.67 10.18
CA SER A 18 10.33 14.79 11.43
C SER A 18 10.85 13.44 11.95
N LYS A 19 10.17 12.34 11.61
CA LYS A 19 10.47 10.99 12.10
C LYS A 19 10.99 10.10 10.96
N GLU A 20 12.20 9.58 11.11
CA GLU A 20 12.77 8.60 10.17
C GLU A 20 11.94 7.32 10.08
N VAL A 21 11.32 6.90 11.19
CA VAL A 21 10.43 5.72 11.21
C VAL A 21 9.29 5.91 10.21
N THR A 22 8.64 7.08 10.17
CA THR A 22 7.55 7.37 9.22
C THR A 22 8.00 7.25 7.77
N VAL A 23 9.21 7.75 7.46
CA VAL A 23 9.81 7.63 6.13
C VAL A 23 10.05 6.16 5.76
N LEU A 24 10.60 5.37 6.69
CA LEU A 24 10.83 3.94 6.44
C LEU A 24 9.51 3.17 6.24
N GLN A 25 8.48 3.46 7.03
CA GLN A 25 7.17 2.84 6.86
C GLN A 25 6.52 3.19 5.52
N ALA A 26 6.68 4.44 5.06
CA ALA A 26 6.21 4.87 3.74
C ALA A 26 6.99 4.21 2.61
N PHE A 27 8.31 4.10 2.75
CA PHE A 27 9.14 3.43 1.76
C PHE A 27 8.84 1.94 1.64
N GLN A 28 8.65 1.23 2.76
CA GLN A 28 8.23 -0.18 2.73
C GLN A 28 6.85 -0.35 2.08
N THR A 29 5.93 0.57 2.37
CA THR A 29 4.60 0.57 1.72
C THR A 29 4.71 0.82 0.23
N TYR A 30 5.57 1.74 -0.20
CA TYR A 30 5.84 1.96 -1.62
C TYR A 30 6.30 0.69 -2.33
N LEU A 31 7.30 -0.02 -1.75
CA LEU A 31 7.80 -1.26 -2.33
C LEU A 31 6.71 -2.32 -2.42
N GLU A 32 5.88 -2.50 -1.39
CA GLU A 32 4.79 -3.48 -1.45
C GLU A 32 3.72 -3.13 -2.47
N LEU A 33 3.30 -1.86 -2.56
CA LEU A 33 2.32 -1.45 -3.57
C LEU A 33 2.85 -1.69 -4.99
N CYS A 34 4.15 -1.47 -5.22
CA CYS A 34 4.80 -1.69 -6.51
C CYS A 34 5.07 -3.17 -6.82
N GLU A 35 5.59 -3.94 -5.86
CA GLU A 35 6.17 -5.27 -6.11
C GLU A 35 5.24 -6.41 -5.71
N TYR A 36 4.51 -6.26 -4.60
CA TYR A 36 3.62 -7.30 -4.09
C TYR A 36 2.21 -7.17 -4.68
N TYR A 37 1.61 -5.97 -4.57
CA TYR A 37 0.27 -5.70 -5.09
C TYR A 37 0.28 -5.33 -6.58
N VAL A 38 1.44 -4.93 -7.12
CA VAL A 38 1.63 -4.56 -8.54
C VAL A 38 0.60 -3.51 -8.99
N LEU A 39 0.36 -2.52 -8.13
CA LEU A 39 -0.56 -1.43 -8.42
C LEU A 39 0.07 -0.45 -9.42
N LYS A 40 -0.79 0.24 -10.16
CA LYS A 40 -0.35 1.24 -11.15
C LYS A 40 -0.29 2.63 -10.54
N ASP A 41 0.46 3.53 -11.18
CA ASP A 41 0.53 4.95 -10.83
C ASP A 41 0.86 5.20 -9.34
N VAL A 42 1.76 4.39 -8.76
CA VAL A 42 2.16 4.54 -7.35
C VAL A 42 2.97 5.82 -7.19
N ALA A 43 2.45 6.74 -6.39
CA ALA A 43 3.06 8.02 -6.05
C ALA A 43 3.04 8.23 -4.53
N TYR A 44 3.89 9.12 -4.04
CA TYR A 44 4.00 9.47 -2.61
C TYR A 44 4.07 10.99 -2.44
N GLU A 45 3.42 11.48 -1.40
CA GLU A 45 3.32 12.89 -1.08
C GLU A 45 3.44 13.11 0.43
N PHE A 46 4.06 14.23 0.81
CA PHE A 46 4.20 14.63 2.20
C PHE A 46 3.06 15.56 2.61
N CYS A 47 2.36 15.21 3.70
CA CYS A 47 1.36 16.06 4.34
C CYS A 47 1.98 16.74 5.56
N VAL A 48 2.21 18.05 5.44
CA VAL A 48 2.84 18.88 6.48
C VAL A 48 2.00 18.91 7.75
N GLU A 49 0.67 18.99 7.62
CA GLU A 49 -0.26 19.11 8.75
C GLU A 49 -0.29 17.87 9.65
N LEU A 50 0.06 16.71 9.07
CA LEU A 50 0.08 15.41 9.75
C LEU A 50 1.49 14.90 9.97
N ASP A 51 2.51 15.58 9.43
CA ASP A 51 3.92 15.18 9.45
C ASP A 51 4.12 13.71 9.01
N LEU A 52 3.47 13.33 7.90
CA LEU A 52 3.55 11.98 7.34
C LEU A 52 3.61 11.97 5.83
N ILE A 53 4.16 10.89 5.29
CA ILE A 53 4.13 10.58 3.85
C ILE A 53 2.99 9.60 3.62
N TYR A 54 2.07 9.96 2.73
CA TYR A 54 1.03 9.05 2.25
C TYR A 54 1.32 8.67 0.81
N LEU A 55 0.76 7.54 0.40
CA LEU A 55 0.90 7.01 -0.95
C LEU A 55 -0.45 7.02 -1.65
N THR A 56 -0.41 7.15 -2.97
CA THR A 56 -1.57 6.94 -3.82
C THR A 56 -1.23 5.96 -4.90
N ALA A 57 -2.17 5.08 -5.21
CA ALA A 57 -2.03 4.12 -6.30
C ALA A 57 -3.38 3.93 -7.00
N ARG A 58 -3.37 3.34 -8.19
CA ARG A 58 -4.58 3.01 -8.93
C ARG A 58 -4.90 1.52 -8.77
N GLU A 59 -6.08 1.25 -8.22
CA GLU A 59 -6.66 -0.09 -8.06
C GLU A 59 -7.99 -0.13 -8.81
N GLU A 60 -8.17 -1.09 -9.72
CA GLU A 60 -9.42 -1.28 -10.49
C GLU A 60 -9.94 -0.03 -11.23
N GLY A 61 -9.05 0.92 -11.54
CA GLY A 61 -9.38 2.18 -12.23
C GLY A 61 -9.59 3.38 -11.29
N GLU A 62 -9.80 3.15 -9.99
CA GLU A 62 -9.95 4.19 -8.98
C GLU A 62 -8.60 4.54 -8.32
N SER A 63 -8.45 5.79 -7.90
CA SER A 63 -7.28 6.21 -7.12
C SER A 63 -7.54 5.96 -5.64
N GLU A 64 -6.69 5.14 -5.04
CA GLU A 64 -6.73 4.75 -3.64
C GLU A 64 -5.59 5.42 -2.87
N ILE A 65 -5.85 5.76 -1.61
CA ILE A 65 -4.88 6.39 -0.70
C ILE A 65 -4.42 5.34 0.31
N TYR A 66 -3.12 5.29 0.58
CA TYR A 66 -2.50 4.40 1.56
C TYR A 66 -1.68 5.21 2.55
N ILE A 67 -2.00 5.09 3.84
CA ILE A 67 -1.37 5.84 4.92
C ILE A 67 -0.63 4.87 5.83
N PRO A 68 0.71 4.84 5.75
CA PRO A 68 1.55 3.99 6.60
C PRO A 68 1.58 4.53 8.02
N VAL A 69 1.35 3.66 9.00
CA VAL A 69 1.43 3.99 10.43
C VAL A 69 2.17 2.88 11.17
N TYR A 70 2.95 3.27 12.17
CA TYR A 70 3.66 2.31 12.99
C TYR A 70 2.73 1.73 14.06
N VAL A 71 2.78 0.40 14.28
CA VAL A 71 1.86 -0.33 15.18
C VAL A 71 1.87 0.17 16.62
N LYS A 72 2.97 0.78 17.07
CA LYS A 72 3.10 1.33 18.43
C LYS A 72 2.52 2.74 18.57
N GLU A 73 2.11 3.38 17.47
CA GLU A 73 1.46 4.68 17.52
C GLU A 73 -0.02 4.54 17.90
N SER A 74 -0.48 5.43 18.78
CA SER A 74 -1.89 5.47 19.17
C SER A 74 -2.67 6.30 18.17
N ILE A 75 -3.65 5.67 17.52
CA ILE A 75 -4.53 6.33 16.56
C ILE A 75 -5.77 6.82 17.28
N GLN A 76 -5.94 8.14 17.34
CA GLN A 76 -7.12 8.77 17.92
C GLN A 76 -8.14 9.13 16.84
N PRO A 77 -9.45 9.15 17.15
CA PRO A 77 -10.48 9.57 16.20
C PRO A 77 -10.23 10.95 15.59
N GLU A 78 -9.75 11.92 16.39
CA GLU A 78 -9.40 13.26 15.90
C GLU A 78 -8.31 13.23 14.82
N TRP A 79 -7.39 12.27 14.89
CA TRP A 79 -6.36 12.10 13.86
C TRP A 79 -6.95 11.59 12.55
N LEU A 80 -7.91 10.66 12.60
CA LEU A 80 -8.63 10.17 11.42
C LEU A 80 -9.43 11.30 10.74
N GLU A 81 -10.06 12.16 11.53
CA GLU A 81 -10.74 13.36 11.01
C GLU A 81 -9.76 14.31 10.32
N LYS A 82 -8.57 14.51 10.89
CA LYS A 82 -7.52 15.32 10.25
C LYS A 82 -7.03 14.70 8.95
N VAL A 83 -6.92 13.38 8.86
CA VAL A 83 -6.60 12.66 7.62
C VAL A 83 -7.67 12.91 6.56
N GLN A 84 -8.95 12.77 6.92
CA GLN A 84 -10.06 13.01 6.00
C GLN A 84 -10.08 14.45 5.48
N LYS A 85 -9.83 15.41 6.39
CA LYS A 85 -9.81 16.84 6.05
C LYS A 85 -8.62 17.23 5.19
N ASN A 86 -7.40 16.81 5.54
CA ASN A 86 -6.19 17.29 4.87
C ASN A 86 -5.82 16.48 3.64
N ILE A 87 -6.12 15.17 3.59
CA ILE A 87 -5.70 14.30 2.48
C ILE A 87 -6.91 13.94 1.60
N CYS A 88 -7.97 13.38 2.20
CA CYS A 88 -9.07 12.82 1.42
C CYS A 88 -9.89 13.91 0.69
N SER A 89 -10.11 15.04 1.34
CA SER A 89 -10.85 16.18 0.77
C SER A 89 -10.16 16.77 -0.47
N GLN A 90 -8.83 16.77 -0.52
CA GLN A 90 -8.08 17.25 -1.69
C GLN A 90 -8.26 16.36 -2.92
N ARG A 91 -8.62 15.09 -2.71
CA ARG A 91 -8.78 14.07 -3.75
C ARG A 91 -10.23 13.67 -3.99
N ASN A 92 -11.18 14.42 -3.42
CA ASN A 92 -12.61 14.17 -3.52
C ASN A 92 -13.00 12.71 -3.18
N THR A 93 -12.30 12.11 -2.23
CA THR A 93 -12.59 10.77 -1.71
C THR A 93 -12.99 10.84 -0.24
N LYS A 94 -13.74 9.84 0.20
CA LYS A 94 -14.16 9.66 1.61
C LYS A 94 -13.56 8.40 2.23
N LYS A 95 -12.70 7.71 1.49
CA LYS A 95 -12.05 6.47 1.89
C LYS A 95 -10.54 6.60 1.80
N PHE A 96 -9.86 5.93 2.70
CA PHE A 96 -8.41 5.74 2.65
C PHE A 96 -8.06 4.41 3.31
N ASN A 97 -6.91 3.87 2.94
CA ASN A 97 -6.39 2.60 3.46
C ASN A 97 -5.31 2.92 4.49
N LEU A 98 -5.50 2.47 5.72
CA LEU A 98 -4.53 2.57 6.80
C LEU A 98 -3.64 1.33 6.78
N VAL A 99 -2.34 1.51 6.57
CA VAL A 99 -1.35 0.43 6.50
C VAL A 99 -0.60 0.39 7.83
N ILE A 100 -1.06 -0.45 8.74
CA ILE A 100 -0.45 -0.61 10.07
C ILE A 100 0.73 -1.56 9.94
N ARG A 101 1.92 -1.11 10.34
CA ARG A 101 3.16 -1.87 10.20
C ARG A 101 3.89 -2.08 11.51
N ASP A 102 4.45 -3.26 11.70
CA ASP A 102 5.42 -3.55 12.74
C ASP A 102 6.87 -3.44 12.20
N SER A 103 7.82 -3.53 13.11
CA SER A 103 9.26 -3.51 12.90
C SER A 103 9.80 -4.74 12.16
N ASP A 104 9.04 -5.82 12.09
CA ASP A 104 9.42 -7.09 11.46
C ASP A 104 8.85 -7.26 10.04
N THR A 105 8.53 -6.13 9.36
CA THR A 105 7.88 -6.05 8.04
C THR A 105 6.43 -6.55 7.99
N THR A 106 5.88 -7.09 9.08
CA THR A 106 4.47 -7.47 9.15
C THR A 106 3.58 -6.24 9.00
N HIS A 107 2.55 -6.34 8.17
CA HIS A 107 1.58 -5.29 7.97
C HIS A 107 0.14 -5.79 7.88
N VAL A 108 -0.80 -4.89 8.19
CA VAL A 108 -2.23 -5.09 7.98
C VAL A 108 -2.81 -3.84 7.34
N ILE A 109 -3.68 -4.02 6.35
CA ILE A 109 -4.34 -2.91 5.66
C ILE A 109 -5.81 -2.86 6.08
N PHE A 110 -6.22 -1.74 6.67
CA PHE A 110 -7.62 -1.45 7.02
C PHE A 110 -8.16 -0.34 6.13
N ARG A 111 -9.29 -0.57 5.48
CA ARG A 111 -10.00 0.48 4.75
C ARG A 111 -10.88 1.27 5.72
N ILE A 112 -10.59 2.57 5.85
CA ILE A 112 -11.38 3.52 6.63
C ILE A 112 -12.32 4.25 5.68
N THR A 113 -13.61 4.31 6.02
CA THR A 113 -14.65 5.00 5.25
C THR A 113 -15.36 6.02 6.13
N ASP A 114 -15.87 7.09 5.52
CA ASP A 114 -16.83 7.99 6.17
C ASP A 114 -18.15 7.25 6.48
N GLY A 115 -18.65 7.41 7.71
CA GLY A 115 -19.89 6.79 8.19
C GLY A 115 -19.75 5.37 8.73
N LEU A 116 -20.87 4.81 9.19
CA LEU A 116 -20.95 3.44 9.70
C LEU A 116 -21.40 2.50 8.58
N VAL A 117 -20.61 1.47 8.32
CA VAL A 117 -20.97 0.38 7.41
C VAL A 117 -21.57 -0.76 8.23
N PRO A 118 -22.75 -1.31 7.86
CA PRO A 118 -23.28 -2.47 8.54
C PRO A 118 -22.28 -3.65 8.43
N PRO A 119 -22.15 -4.49 9.47
CA PRO A 119 -21.30 -5.66 9.37
C PRO A 119 -21.76 -6.55 8.22
N LEU A 120 -20.80 -7.18 7.54
CA LEU A 120 -21.10 -8.16 6.50
C LEU A 120 -22.00 -9.26 7.05
N SER A 121 -22.95 -9.73 6.24
CA SER A 121 -23.76 -10.88 6.63
C SER A 121 -22.88 -12.15 6.70
N PRO A 122 -23.30 -13.19 7.43
CA PRO A 122 -22.55 -14.44 7.49
C PRO A 122 -22.26 -15.06 6.12
N ASP A 123 -23.16 -14.87 5.15
CA ASP A 123 -22.99 -15.37 3.79
C ASP A 123 -21.98 -14.51 3.00
N ASP A 124 -22.02 -13.18 3.14
CA ASP A 124 -21.02 -12.30 2.50
C ASP A 124 -19.60 -12.57 3.02
N VAL A 125 -19.46 -12.87 4.31
CA VAL A 125 -18.17 -13.26 4.91
C VAL A 125 -17.64 -14.55 4.30
N ARG A 126 -18.52 -15.53 4.02
CA ARG A 126 -18.14 -16.81 3.40
C ARG A 126 -17.68 -16.60 1.96
N VAL A 127 -18.37 -15.76 1.20
CA VAL A 127 -17.98 -15.43 -0.18
C VAL A 127 -16.62 -14.76 -0.20
N LYS A 128 -16.43 -13.71 0.63
CA LYS A 128 -15.15 -13.00 0.70
C LYS A 128 -13.97 -13.90 1.05
N LYS A 129 -14.13 -14.80 2.03
CA LYS A 129 -13.10 -15.78 2.38
C LYS A 129 -12.76 -16.70 1.21
N LYS A 130 -13.77 -17.17 0.49
CA LYS A 130 -13.57 -18.04 -0.66
C LYS A 130 -12.81 -17.32 -1.78
N ASP A 131 -13.13 -16.06 -2.06
CA ASP A 131 -12.43 -15.25 -3.06
C ASP A 131 -10.95 -15.01 -2.67
N GLU A 132 -10.68 -14.79 -1.38
CA GLU A 132 -9.32 -14.66 -0.85
C GLU A 132 -8.52 -15.97 -1.00
N GLU A 133 -9.12 -17.12 -0.67
CA GLU A 133 -8.52 -18.44 -0.85
C GLU A 133 -8.23 -18.73 -2.34
N GLU A 134 -9.17 -18.44 -3.24
CA GLU A 134 -8.98 -18.61 -4.69
C GLU A 134 -7.84 -17.74 -5.23
N LYS A 135 -7.74 -16.47 -4.80
CA LYS A 135 -6.63 -15.58 -5.16
C LYS A 135 -5.28 -16.10 -4.68
N GLU A 136 -5.22 -16.64 -3.46
CA GLU A 136 -3.99 -17.20 -2.91
C GLU A 136 -3.52 -18.43 -3.72
N VAL A 137 -4.45 -19.33 -4.06
CA VAL A 137 -4.17 -20.50 -4.91
C VAL A 137 -3.63 -20.05 -6.27
N MET A 138 -4.32 -19.13 -6.94
CA MET A 138 -3.91 -18.63 -8.27
C MET A 138 -2.53 -17.96 -8.23
N SER A 139 -2.25 -17.15 -7.21
CA SER A 139 -0.94 -16.52 -7.00
C SER A 139 0.16 -17.57 -6.83
N SER A 140 -0.12 -18.63 -6.06
CA SER A 140 0.83 -19.73 -5.85
C SER A 140 1.14 -20.50 -7.14
N GLU A 141 0.13 -20.77 -7.98
CA GLU A 141 0.31 -21.45 -9.26
C GLU A 141 1.10 -20.59 -10.25
N LEU A 142 0.81 -19.29 -10.32
CA LEU A 142 1.59 -18.36 -11.15
C LEU A 142 3.07 -18.34 -10.75
N LYS A 143 3.38 -18.33 -9.44
CA LYS A 143 4.76 -18.40 -8.95
C LYS A 143 5.47 -19.69 -9.34
N LYS A 144 4.77 -20.83 -9.36
CA LYS A 144 5.33 -22.12 -9.81
C LYS A 144 5.66 -22.13 -11.29
N MET A 145 4.83 -21.51 -12.12
CA MET A 145 5.02 -21.46 -13.58
C MET A 145 6.01 -20.37 -14.02
N LEU A 146 6.32 -19.40 -13.15
CA LEU A 146 7.16 -18.26 -13.47
C LEU A 146 8.54 -18.61 -14.07
N PRO A 147 9.28 -19.64 -13.58
CA PRO A 147 10.56 -20.04 -14.16
C PRO A 147 10.43 -20.50 -15.62
N GLU A 148 9.45 -21.35 -15.93
CA GLU A 148 9.21 -21.83 -17.30
C GLU A 148 8.82 -20.69 -18.24
N LEU A 149 7.98 -19.77 -17.77
CA LEU A 149 7.57 -18.60 -18.54
C LEU A 149 8.78 -17.70 -18.85
N TYR A 150 9.69 -17.54 -17.88
CA TYR A 150 10.91 -16.77 -18.07
C TYR A 150 11.86 -17.43 -19.07
N GLU A 151 12.06 -18.75 -18.99
CA GLU A 151 12.87 -19.48 -19.97
C GLU A 151 12.29 -19.42 -21.38
N ARG A 152 10.97 -19.58 -21.54
CA ARG A 152 10.30 -19.43 -22.84
C ARG A 152 10.50 -18.04 -23.44
N ALA A 153 10.41 -16.99 -22.62
CA ALA A 153 10.61 -15.61 -23.06
C ALA A 153 12.05 -15.35 -23.51
N LEU A 154 13.04 -15.97 -22.84
CA LEU A 154 14.44 -15.90 -23.25
C LEU A 154 14.68 -16.60 -24.58
N CYS A 155 14.16 -17.81 -24.77
CA CYS A 155 14.30 -18.57 -26.02
C CYS A 155 13.73 -17.82 -27.23
N GLN A 156 12.57 -17.16 -27.08
CA GLN A 156 11.94 -16.39 -28.15
C GLN A 156 12.74 -15.13 -28.54
N ARG A 157 13.50 -14.55 -27.60
CA ARG A 157 14.38 -13.40 -27.86
C ARG A 157 15.64 -13.76 -28.64
N THR A 158 16.13 -15.00 -28.51
CA THR A 158 17.29 -15.49 -29.27
C THR A 158 16.94 -15.94 -30.69
N GLU A 159 15.66 -16.12 -31.01
CA GLU A 159 15.17 -16.50 -32.34
C GLU A 159 14.70 -15.29 -33.19
N SER A 160 14.82 -14.07 -32.66
CA SER A 160 14.55 -12.80 -33.36
C SER A 160 15.85 -12.04 -33.67
#